data_AF-A0A2G9TFJ7-F1
#
_entry.id   AF-A0A2G9TFJ7-F1
#
_cell.length_a   1.000
_cell.length_b   1.000
_cell.length_c   1.000
_cell.angle_alpha   90.00
_cell.angle_beta   90.00
_cell.angle_gamma   90.00
#
_symmetry.space_group_name_H-M   'P 1'
#
loop_
_entity.id
_entity.type
_entity.pdbx_description
1 polymer ?
#
loop_
_entity_poly.entity_id
_entity_poly.type
_entity_poly.pdbx_seq_one_letter_code
_entity_poly.pdbx_strand_id
1 'polypeptide(L)' 'SKFALAINKNDNLEQLGLRKLKKIKAGSVIITENHGLCYAQTIKWDKIIAANAQALITKNMDSKCGQNTLHLIK' A
#
# COMPACT_ATOMS: atom_id res chain seq x y z
N SER A 1 -3.92 8.33 -18.57
CA SER A 1 -3.22 7.12 -18.10
C SER A 1 -4.15 6.30 -17.21
N LYS A 2 -4.11 4.97 -17.29
CA LYS A 2 -4.99 4.06 -16.51
C LYS A 2 -4.65 4.09 -15.01
N PHE A 3 -3.37 4.19 -14.67
CA PHE A 3 -2.86 4.23 -13.31
C PHE A 3 -2.03 5.48 -13.06
N ALA A 4 -2.11 6.02 -11.84
CA ALA A 4 -1.29 7.14 -11.36
C ALA A 4 -0.22 6.71 -10.36
N LEU A 5 -0.41 5.55 -9.71
CA LEU A 5 0.59 4.90 -8.89
C LEU A 5 0.56 3.40 -9.18
N ALA A 6 1.71 2.84 -9.56
CA ALA A 6 1.87 1.42 -9.80
C ALA A 6 3.15 0.95 -9.11
N ILE A 7 3.00 0.04 -8.14
CA ILE A 7 4.11 -0.56 -7.39
C ILE A 7 3.88 -2.07 -7.41
N ASN A 8 4.63 -2.78 -8.24
CA ASN A 8 4.43 -4.20 -8.49
C ASN A 8 5.75 -4.96 -8.41
N LYS A 9 5.78 -6.11 -7.73
CA LYS A 9 6.94 -7.02 -7.66
C LYS A 9 8.22 -6.39 -7.08
N ASN A 10 8.09 -5.60 -6.02
CA ASN A 10 9.22 -5.04 -5.28
C ASN A 10 9.34 -5.71 -3.92
N ASP A 11 10.03 -6.86 -3.88
CA ASP A 11 10.10 -7.70 -2.68
C ASP A 11 10.89 -7.07 -1.53
N ASN A 12 11.86 -6.23 -1.84
CA ASN A 12 12.67 -5.52 -0.84
C ASN A 12 12.04 -4.18 -0.40
N LEU A 13 10.88 -3.80 -0.96
CA LEU A 13 10.21 -2.57 -0.57
C LEU A 13 9.43 -2.80 0.73
N GLU A 14 9.89 -2.24 1.83
CA GLU A 14 9.26 -2.45 3.14
C GLU A 14 8.14 -1.45 3.43
N GLN A 15 8.25 -0.23 2.90
CA GLN A 15 7.38 0.90 3.23
C GLN A 15 7.17 1.81 2.01
N LEU A 16 5.97 2.38 1.86
CA LEU A 16 5.67 3.32 0.77
C LEU A 16 6.28 4.73 0.98
N GLY A 17 6.45 5.16 2.23
CA GLY A 17 7.06 6.45 2.54
C GLY A 17 6.28 7.71 2.12
N LEU A 18 5.02 7.58 1.67
CA LEU A 18 4.21 8.68 1.10
C LEU A 18 3.63 9.66 2.15
N ARG A 19 4.45 10.12 3.10
CA ARG A 19 4.04 10.89 4.30
C ARG A 19 3.35 12.23 4.01
N LYS A 20 3.57 12.80 2.82
CA LYS A 20 2.99 14.09 2.40
C LYS A 20 1.93 13.93 1.31
N LEU A 21 1.65 12.71 0.85
CA LEU A 21 0.64 12.49 -0.16
C LEU A 21 -0.74 12.74 0.44
N LYS A 22 -1.44 13.74 -0.11
CA LYS A 22 -2.80 14.10 0.33
C LYS A 22 -3.88 13.66 -0.65
N LYS A 23 -3.59 13.67 -1.96
CA LYS A 23 -4.59 13.40 -3.00
C LYS A 23 -3.96 12.95 -4.31
N ILE A 24 -4.60 12.01 -4.99
CA ILE A 24 -4.34 11.59 -6.37
C ILE A 24 -5.55 12.02 -7.21
N LYS A 25 -5.37 13.06 -8.04
CA LYS A 25 -6.49 13.73 -8.72
C LYS A 25 -7.06 12.96 -9.91
N ALA A 26 -6.28 12.04 -10.50
CA ALA A 26 -6.69 11.23 -11.64
C ALA A 26 -5.86 9.94 -11.67
N GLY A 27 -6.44 8.86 -12.19
CA GLY A 27 -5.80 7.55 -12.35
C GLY A 27 -5.93 6.65 -11.12
N SER A 28 -5.99 5.34 -11.38
CA SER A 28 -6.10 4.30 -10.34
C SER A 28 -4.76 3.99 -9.68
N VAL A 29 -4.82 3.27 -8.56
CA VAL A 29 -3.65 2.79 -7.82
C VAL A 29 -3.58 1.27 -7.90
N ILE A 30 -2.40 0.73 -8.16
CA ILE A 30 -2.12 -0.71 -8.07
C ILE A 30 -0.86 -0.94 -7.23
N ILE A 31 -1.01 -1.73 -6.15
CA ILE A 31 0.09 -2.12 -5.26
C ILE A 31 -0.01 -3.61 -5.02
N THR A 32 0.75 -4.39 -5.78
CA THR A 32 0.62 -5.85 -5.80
C THR A 32 1.95 -6.58 -5.74
N GLU A 33 1.95 -7.78 -5.16
CA GLU A 33 3.12 -8.68 -5.20
C GLU A 33 4.40 -8.06 -4.60
N ASN A 34 4.28 -7.18 -3.60
CA ASN A 34 5.44 -6.63 -2.89
C ASN A 34 5.60 -7.37 -1.56
N HIS A 35 6.37 -8.45 -1.55
CA HIS A 35 6.38 -9.40 -0.42
C HIS A 35 7.06 -8.88 0.84
N GLY A 36 7.83 -7.79 0.80
CA GLY A 36 8.32 -7.08 1.99
C GLY A 36 7.43 -5.92 2.43
N LEU A 37 6.45 -5.51 1.61
CA LEU A 37 5.72 -4.28 1.83
C LEU A 37 4.63 -4.46 2.87
N CYS A 38 4.76 -3.69 3.95
CA CYS A 38 3.80 -3.64 5.04
C CYS A 38 2.88 -2.42 4.97
N TYR A 39 1.70 -2.57 5.55
CA TYR A 39 0.74 -1.51 5.87
C TYR A 39 0.12 -0.76 4.67
N ALA A 40 0.34 -1.19 3.43
CA ALA A 40 -0.30 -0.64 2.25
C ALA A 40 -1.85 -0.73 2.30
N GLN A 41 -2.40 -1.77 2.92
CA GLN A 41 -3.86 -1.93 3.13
C GLN A 41 -4.42 -1.04 4.23
N THR A 42 -3.58 -0.53 5.15
CA THR A 42 -4.05 0.35 6.24
C THR A 42 -4.37 1.77 5.77
N ILE A 43 -3.89 2.14 4.58
CA ILE A 43 -4.14 3.45 3.97
C ILE A 43 -5.59 3.52 3.50
N LYS A 44 -6.31 4.57 3.90
CA LYS A 44 -7.67 4.87 3.44
C LYS A 44 -7.66 5.39 2.00
N TRP A 45 -7.45 4.50 1.04
CA TRP A 45 -7.29 4.84 -0.37
C TRP A 45 -8.50 5.60 -0.93
N ASP A 46 -9.73 5.27 -0.48
CA ASP A 46 -10.98 5.95 -0.84
C ASP A 46 -10.98 7.46 -0.52
N LYS A 47 -10.17 7.90 0.46
CA LYS A 47 -10.03 9.32 0.83
C LYS A 47 -9.00 10.07 -0.01
N ILE A 48 -8.08 9.34 -0.65
CA ILE A 48 -6.90 9.91 -1.32
C ILE A 48 -7.09 9.90 -2.84
N ILE A 49 -7.74 8.87 -3.39
CA ILE A 49 -7.98 8.74 -4.84
C ILE A 49 -9.25 9.47 -5.29
N ALA A 50 -9.36 9.72 -6.59
CA ALA A 50 -10.57 10.28 -7.19
C ALA A 50 -11.76 9.30 -7.08
N ALA A 51 -12.99 9.80 -7.02
CA ALA A 51 -14.20 8.98 -6.84
C ALA A 51 -14.42 7.94 -7.96
N ASN A 52 -13.89 8.21 -9.16
CA ASN A 52 -13.95 7.31 -10.32
C ASN A 52 -12.70 6.41 -10.46
N ALA A 53 -11.79 6.44 -9.50
CA ALA A 53 -10.58 5.64 -9.48
C ALA A 53 -10.73 4.42 -8.55
N GLN A 54 -9.88 3.41 -8.76
CA GLN A 54 -9.84 2.21 -7.94
C GLN A 54 -8.45 2.03 -7.33
N ALA A 55 -8.39 1.43 -6.14
CA ALA A 55 -7.14 0.98 -5.52
C ALA A 55 -7.16 -0.55 -5.39
N LEU A 56 -6.24 -1.21 -6.09
CA LEU A 56 -6.04 -2.66 -6.00
C LEU A 56 -4.78 -2.95 -5.17
N ILE A 57 -4.99 -3.39 -3.93
CA ILE A 57 -3.91 -3.68 -2.97
C ILE A 57 -4.00 -5.15 -2.57
N THR A 58 -3.16 -6.00 -3.17
CA THR A 58 -3.23 -7.46 -2.97
C THR A 58 -1.85 -8.11 -3.00
N LYS A 59 -1.68 -9.28 -2.38
CA LYS A 59 -0.42 -10.04 -2.42
C LYS A 59 0.82 -9.28 -1.91
N ASN A 60 0.66 -8.34 -0.97
CA ASN A 60 1.77 -7.76 -0.22
C ASN A 60 1.89 -8.42 1.17
N MET A 61 2.83 -7.98 2.01
CA MET A 61 3.04 -8.53 3.35
C MET A 61 1.98 -8.09 4.38
N ASP A 62 1.07 -7.19 4.02
CA ASP A 62 0.07 -6.54 4.89
C ASP A 62 -0.54 -7.44 5.98
N SER A 63 -0.94 -8.67 5.66
CA SER A 63 -1.61 -9.59 6.60
C SER A 63 -0.70 -10.21 7.66
N LYS A 64 0.62 -10.15 7.47
CA LYS A 64 1.64 -10.70 8.37
C LYS A 64 2.36 -9.63 9.17
N CYS A 65 2.21 -8.36 8.80
CA CYS A 65 2.87 -7.25 9.46
C CYS A 65 2.26 -7.00 10.85
N GLY A 66 3.11 -6.88 11.88
CA GLY A 66 2.66 -6.62 13.24
C GLY A 66 2.19 -7.85 14.03
N GLN A 67 2.38 -9.09 13.53
CA GLN A 67 2.18 -10.30 14.34
C GLN A 67 3.30 -10.54 15.38
N ASN A 68 4.29 -9.65 15.47
CA ASN A 68 5.37 -9.70 16.45
C ASN A 68 5.18 -8.78 17.67
N THR A 69 3.94 -8.54 18.12
CA THR A 69 3.72 -7.88 19.42
C THR A 69 3.97 -8.82 20.62
N LEU A 70 4.33 -10.09 20.38
CA LEU A 70 4.55 -11.10 21.43
C LEU A 70 6.00 -11.60 21.55
N HIS A 71 6.99 -10.86 21.04
CA HIS A 71 8.41 -11.16 21.26
C HIS A 71 9.23 -9.99 21.82
N LEU A 72 8.59 -8.92 22.29
CA LEU A 72 9.27 -7.82 23.01
C LEU A 72 8.92 -7.77 24.51
N ILE A 73 8.30 -8.84 25.03
CA ILE A 73 8.11 -9.03 26.48
C ILE A 73 8.43 -10.49 26.84
N LYS A 74 9.69 -10.89 26.64
CA LYS A 74 10.39 -11.89 27.46
C LYS A 74 11.86 -11.50 27.53
#